data_AF-A0A967VN59-F1
#
_entry.id   AF-A0A967VN59-F1
#
_cell.length_a   1.000
_cell.length_b   1.000
_cell.length_c   1.000
_cell.angle_alpha   90.00
_cell.angle_beta   90.00
_cell.angle_gamma   90.00
#
_symmetry.space_group_name_H-M   'P 1'
#
loop_
_entity.id
_entity.type
_entity.pdbx_description
1 polymer ?
#
loop_
_entity_poly.entity_id
_entity_poly.type
_entity_poly.pdbx_seq_one_letter_code
_entity_poly.pdbx_strand_id
1 'polypeptide(L)'
;GNRSYTSRCGSADVLEALGVRITVEAPQAAQLLDRAGMAFLFAPAFHPAMRHVAPVRRELGIPTVMNIVGPLANPAGVRRQL
;
A
#
# COMPACT_ATOMS: atom_id res chain seq x y z
N GLY A 1 -1.32 -0.49 2.23
CA GLY A 1 -0.44 -1.65 2.50
C GLY A 1 0.29 -2.07 1.22
N ASN A 2 1.27 -2.96 1.33
CA ASN A 2 2.05 -3.43 0.18
C ASN A 2 2.31 -4.94 0.29
N ARG A 3 2.76 -5.56 -0.80
CA ARG A 3 3.35 -6.90 -0.80
C ARG A 3 4.70 -6.87 -0.08
N SER A 4 5.11 -8.01 0.47
CA SER A 4 6.46 -8.08 1.01
C SER A 4 7.52 -8.05 -0.09
N TYR A 5 8.57 -7.26 0.13
CA TYR A 5 9.78 -7.26 -0.70
C TYR A 5 11.00 -7.88 0.01
N THR A 6 10.92 -8.09 1.33
CA THR A 6 12.06 -8.49 2.19
C THR A 6 11.70 -9.46 3.31
N SER A 7 10.41 -9.74 3.55
CA SER A 7 9.91 -10.64 4.60
C SER A 7 9.13 -11.83 4.02
N ARG A 8 8.75 -12.78 4.88
CA ARG A 8 7.94 -13.95 4.49
C ARG A 8 6.54 -13.61 3.97
N CYS A 9 5.92 -12.52 4.43
CA CYS A 9 4.60 -12.10 3.97
C CYS A 9 4.34 -10.61 4.28
N GLY A 10 3.63 -9.93 3.39
CA GLY A 10 3.17 -8.55 3.56
C GLY A 10 1.67 -8.50 3.83
N SER A 11 1.17 -7.31 4.18
CA SER A 11 -0.26 -7.11 4.44
C SER A 11 -1.15 -7.49 3.25
N ALA A 12 -0.70 -7.20 2.02
CA ALA A 12 -1.41 -7.59 0.81
C ALA A 12 -1.50 -9.12 0.66
N ASP A 13 -0.39 -9.83 0.94
CA ASP A 13 -0.31 -11.28 0.77
C ASP A 13 -1.21 -12.02 1.78
N VAL A 14 -1.28 -11.51 3.03
CA VAL A 14 -2.19 -12.04 4.05
C VAL A 14 -3.66 -11.85 3.65
N LEU A 15 -4.03 -10.66 3.17
CA LEU A 15 -5.41 -10.36 2.79
C LEU A 15 -5.87 -11.17 1.57
N GLU A 16 -5.00 -11.36 0.58
CA GLU A 16 -5.31 -12.24 -0.56
C GLU A 16 -5.48 -13.70 -0.13
N ALA A 17 -4.64 -14.20 0.78
CA ALA A 17 -4.79 -15.55 1.32
C ALA A 17 -6.12 -15.75 2.07
N LEU A 18 -6.70 -14.68 2.60
CA LEU A 18 -8.03 -14.66 3.21
C LEU A 18 -9.17 -14.47 2.19
N GLY A 19 -8.87 -14.41 0.89
CA GLY A 19 -9.86 -14.23 -0.19
C GLY A 19 -10.28 -12.77 -0.42
N VAL A 20 -9.60 -11.80 0.18
CA VAL A 20 -9.91 -10.38 -0.03
C VAL A 20 -9.35 -9.93 -1.38
N ARG A 21 -10.20 -9.30 -2.21
CA ARG A 21 -9.74 -8.60 -3.41
C ARG A 21 -8.99 -7.32 -3.00
N ILE A 22 -7.67 -7.32 -3.13
CA ILE A 22 -6.81 -6.19 -2.73
C ILE A 22 -6.67 -5.09 -3.80
N THR A 23 -6.97 -5.42 -5.06
CA THR A 23 -6.96 -4.45 -6.16
C THR A 23 -8.35 -3.86 -6.33
N VAL A 24 -8.54 -2.70 -5.71
CA VAL A 24 -9.77 -1.90 -5.79
C VAL A 24 -9.43 -0.47 -6.19
N GLU A 25 -10.32 0.16 -6.95
CA GLU A 25 -10.16 1.56 -7.32
C GLU A 25 -10.56 2.49 -6.17
N ALA A 26 -10.06 3.73 -6.19
CA ALA A 26 -10.33 4.72 -5.13
C ALA A 26 -11.84 4.91 -4.83
N PRO A 27 -12.74 5.03 -5.83
CA PRO A 27 -14.18 5.15 -5.56
C PRO A 27 -14.76 3.93 -4.85
N GLN A 28 -14.31 2.72 -5.20
CA GLN A 28 -14.76 1.48 -4.58
C GLN A 28 -14.22 1.37 -3.15
N ALA A 29 -12.97 1.74 -2.92
CA ALA A 29 -12.37 1.76 -1.58
C ALA A 29 -13.11 2.70 -0.64
N ALA A 30 -13.53 3.88 -1.12
CA ALA A 30 -14.36 4.81 -0.35
C ALA A 30 -15.71 4.18 0.03
N GLN A 31 -16.41 3.56 -0.92
CA GLN A 31 -17.67 2.86 -0.65
C GLN A 31 -17.51 1.71 0.35
N LEU A 32 -16.40 0.95 0.26
CA LEU A 32 -16.10 -0.13 1.19
C LEU A 32 -15.84 0.42 2.60
N LEU A 33 -15.10 1.52 2.71
CA LEU A 33 -14.87 2.18 3.98
C LEU A 33 -16.19 2.64 4.63
N ASP A 34 -17.07 3.25 3.84
CA ASP A 34 -18.38 3.72 4.32
C ASP A 34 -19.30 2.57 4.76
N ARG A 35 -19.28 1.44 4.04
CA ARG A 35 -20.20 0.30 4.30
C ARG A 35 -19.68 -0.68 5.35
N ALA A 36 -18.40 -1.01 5.30
CA ALA A 36 -17.77 -2.05 6.12
C ALA A 36 -16.92 -1.49 7.26
N GLY A 37 -16.69 -0.17 7.30
CA GLY A 37 -15.83 0.47 8.30
C GLY A 37 -14.33 0.23 8.07
N MET A 38 -13.95 -0.44 6.98
CA MET A 38 -12.55 -0.71 6.64
C MET A 38 -12.34 -0.80 5.12
N ALA A 39 -11.15 -0.38 4.68
CA ALA A 39 -10.69 -0.56 3.30
C ALA A 39 -9.18 -0.80 3.26
N PHE A 40 -8.73 -1.71 2.39
CA PHE A 40 -7.31 -1.91 2.15
C PHE A 40 -6.85 -1.13 0.92
N LEU A 41 -5.96 -0.17 1.12
CA LEU A 41 -5.42 0.67 0.05
C LEU A 41 -4.08 0.08 -0.43
N PHE A 42 -4.10 -0.62 -1.56
CA PHE A 42 -2.92 -1.29 -2.09
C PHE A 42 -1.95 -0.30 -2.75
N ALA A 43 -0.75 -0.13 -2.17
CA ALA A 43 0.16 0.97 -2.49
C ALA A 43 0.51 1.10 -3.99
N PRO A 44 0.79 0.03 -4.76
CA PRO A 44 1.04 0.15 -6.19
C PRO A 44 -0.13 0.76 -6.99
N ALA A 45 -1.38 0.56 -6.55
CA ALA A 45 -2.56 1.13 -7.20
C ALA A 45 -2.78 2.60 -6.84
N PHE A 46 -2.45 3.01 -5.61
CA PHE A 46 -2.70 4.37 -5.11
C PHE A 46 -1.50 5.32 -5.25
N HIS A 47 -0.31 4.81 -5.58
CA HIS A 47 0.89 5.62 -5.78
C HIS A 47 1.54 5.35 -7.14
N PRO A 48 0.84 5.59 -8.28
CA PRO A 48 1.35 5.26 -9.62
C PRO A 48 2.67 5.97 -9.94
N ALA A 49 2.91 7.16 -9.38
CA ALA A 49 4.16 7.90 -9.53
C ALA A 49 5.39 7.14 -8.99
N MET A 50 5.21 6.18 -8.09
CA MET A 50 6.30 5.34 -7.58
C MET A 50 6.99 4.52 -8.67
N ARG A 51 6.33 4.32 -9.83
CA ARG A 51 6.94 3.67 -11.00
C ARG A 51 8.21 4.37 -11.49
N HIS A 52 8.30 5.70 -11.29
CA HIS A 52 9.47 6.49 -11.71
C HIS A 52 10.68 6.30 -10.80
N VAL A 53 10.44 5.98 -9.53
CA VAL A 53 11.48 5.86 -8.49
C VAL A 53 11.88 4.39 -8.28
N ALA A 54 11.03 3.44 -8.66
CA ALA A 54 11.25 2.01 -8.45
C ALA A 54 12.54 1.44 -9.10
N PRO A 55 12.93 1.81 -10.34
CA PRO A 55 14.17 1.31 -10.94
C PRO A 55 15.41 1.74 -10.15
N VAL A 56 15.51 3.04 -9.85
CA VAL A 56 16.63 3.62 -9.10
C VAL A 56 16.73 3.02 -7.71
N ARG A 57 15.60 2.82 -7.01
CA ARG A 57 15.61 2.16 -5.70
C ARG A 57 16.11 0.73 -5.74
N ARG A 58 15.78 -0.01 -6.80
CA ARG A 58 16.25 -1.39 -6.98
C ARG A 58 17.75 -1.44 -7.20
N GLU A 59 18.28 -0.52 -8.00
CA GLU A 59 19.72 -0.40 -8.27
C GLU A 59 20.52 0.00 -7.03
N LEU A 60 20.00 0.94 -6.22
CA LEU A 60 20.67 1.37 -4.99
C LEU A 60 20.82 0.26 -3.95
N GLY A 61 19.83 -0.65 -3.84
CA GLY A 61 19.90 -1.80 -2.93
C GLY A 61 20.00 -1.49 -1.42
N ILE A 62 19.93 -0.22 -1.03
CA ILE A 62 20.06 0.25 0.36
C ILE A 62 18.78 0.95 0.84
N PRO A 63 18.53 1.02 2.16
CA PRO A 63 17.43 1.81 2.71
C PRO A 63 17.56 3.29 2.33
N THR A 64 16.44 3.91 1.95
CA THR A 64 16.37 5.35 1.65
C THR A 64 15.18 5.98 2.38
N VAL A 65 15.01 7.31 2.24
CA VAL A 65 13.82 8.03 2.75
C VAL A 65 12.50 7.39 2.33
N MET A 66 12.48 6.71 1.18
CA MET A 66 11.29 6.03 0.66
C MET A 66 10.83 4.86 1.55
N ASN A 67 11.70 4.31 2.39
CA ASN A 67 11.33 3.29 3.38
C ASN A 67 10.52 3.88 4.55
N ILE A 68 10.64 5.18 4.81
CA ILE A 68 9.95 5.90 5.89
C ILE A 68 8.68 6.57 5.37
N VAL A 69 8.70 7.07 4.13
CA VAL A 69 7.56 7.79 3.53
C VAL A 69 6.34 6.90 3.31
N GLY A 70 6.54 5.58 3.13
CA GLY A 70 5.46 4.63 2.83
C GLY A 70 4.25 4.74 3.77
N PRO A 71 4.42 4.58 5.10
CA PRO A 71 3.34 4.80 6.07
C PRO A 71 2.81 6.24 6.11
N LEU A 72 3.65 7.25 5.89
CA LEU A 72 3.25 8.66 5.96
C LEU A 72 2.41 9.11 4.77
N ALA A 73 2.50 8.42 3.63
CA ALA A 73 1.81 8.74 2.39
C ALA A 73 0.43 8.07 2.28
N ASN A 74 -0.31 7.89 3.38
CA ASN A 74 -1.63 7.27 3.31
C ASN A 74 -2.62 8.11 2.48
N PRO A 75 -3.15 7.60 1.35
CA PRO A 75 -3.97 8.38 0.42
C PRO A 75 -5.35 8.76 0.98
N ALA A 76 -5.79 8.16 2.08
CA ALA A 76 -7.06 8.49 2.74
C ALA A 76 -6.96 9.69 3.70
N GLY A 77 -5.80 10.36 3.81
CA GLY A 77 -5.65 11.55 4.66
C GLY A 77 -5.89 11.25 6.14
N VAL A 78 -5.46 10.08 6.62
CA VAL A 78 -5.70 9.65 8.00
C VAL A 78 -5.02 10.59 9.01
N ARG A 79 -5.73 10.89 10.10
CA ARG A 79 -5.25 11.76 11.19
C ARG A 79 -4.65 11.00 12.37
N ARG A 80 -4.75 9.66 12.36
CA ARG A 80 -4.29 8.77 13.42
C ARG A 80 -3.54 7.61 12.76
N GLN A 81 -2.35 7.30 13.26
CA GLN A 81 -1.48 6.24 12.74
C GLN A 81 -0.69 5.64 13.91
N LEU A 82 -0.44 4.33 13.85
CA LEU A 82 0.39 3.57 14.77
C LEU A 82 1.59 3.01 14.01
#